data_AF-A0A3G8WIZ2-F1
#
_entry.id   AF-A0A3G8WIZ2-F1
#
_cell.length_a   1.000
_cell.length_b   1.000
_cell.length_c   1.000
_cell.angle_alpha   90.00
_cell.angle_beta   90.00
_cell.angle_gamma   90.00
#
_symmetry.space_group_name_H-M   'P 1'
#
loop_
_entity.id
_entity.type
_entity.pdbx_description
1 polymer ?
#
loop_
_entity_poly.entity_id
_entity_poly.type
_entity_poly.pdbx_seq_one_letter_code
_entity_poly.pdbx_strand_id
1 'polypeptide(L)'
;MRGRKWTAWFSSDFPINEGPYKFRGLPGMIFEVSDSKKHYVYTLVKNYKLNDENDTKKFLETHYGKKPIKIDYKKLNELKLNHFNDPYSWARQSKKWSVNMNGVIYDKPEQLEELKKIEQKRLRNRANDIELNHAVSYPDK
;
A
#
# COMPACT_ATOMS: atom_id res chain seq x y z
N MET A 1 2.73 14.21 -11.18
CA MET A 1 2.92 12.93 -10.45
C MET A 1 4.02 12.15 -11.15
N ARG A 2 5.03 11.68 -10.42
CA ARG A 2 6.31 11.33 -11.04
C ARG A 2 6.26 9.89 -11.57
N GLY A 3 6.23 9.78 -12.90
CA GLY A 3 6.32 8.51 -13.63
C GLY A 3 5.00 7.92 -14.14
N ARG A 4 3.84 8.35 -13.61
CA ARG A 4 2.51 7.95 -14.12
C ARG A 4 1.75 9.12 -14.72
N LYS A 5 1.11 8.90 -15.87
CA LYS A 5 0.13 9.82 -16.47
C LYS A 5 -1.25 9.47 -15.92
N TRP A 6 -2.00 10.48 -15.48
CA TRP A 6 -3.31 10.31 -14.84
C TRP A 6 -4.37 11.11 -15.58
N THR A 7 -5.59 10.58 -15.60
CA THR A 7 -6.80 11.27 -16.04
C THR A 7 -7.76 11.34 -14.85
N ALA A 8 -8.31 12.53 -14.60
CA ALA A 8 -9.26 12.79 -13.52
C ALA A 8 -10.56 13.35 -14.11
N TRP A 9 -11.69 12.79 -13.68
CA TRP A 9 -13.04 13.27 -13.98
C TRP A 9 -13.60 13.92 -12.72
N PHE A 10 -14.03 15.18 -12.84
CA PHE A 10 -14.50 15.98 -11.70
C PHE A 10 -15.72 16.82 -12.09
N SER A 11 -16.48 17.29 -11.10
CA SER A 11 -17.53 18.29 -11.28
C SER A 11 -17.20 19.55 -10.47
N SER A 12 -17.33 20.70 -11.13
CA SER A 12 -17.22 22.03 -10.51
C SER A 12 -18.49 22.46 -9.77
N ASP A 13 -19.60 21.75 -9.96
CA ASP A 13 -20.89 22.10 -9.33
C ASP A 13 -20.86 21.86 -7.81
N PHE A 14 -19.91 21.04 -7.36
CA PHE A 14 -19.64 20.79 -5.95
C PHE A 14 -18.34 21.50 -5.56
N PRO A 15 -18.36 22.59 -4.78
CA PRO A 15 -17.18 23.35 -4.37
C PRO A 15 -16.39 22.63 -3.26
N ILE A 16 -16.30 21.30 -3.33
CA ILE A 16 -15.55 20.46 -2.41
C ILE A 16 -14.32 19.95 -3.17
N ASN A 17 -13.15 20.48 -2.84
CA ASN A 17 -11.88 20.11 -3.48
C ASN A 17 -11.31 18.81 -2.91
N GLU A 18 -12.11 17.74 -3.00
CA GLU A 18 -11.79 16.42 -2.46
C GLU A 18 -11.49 15.38 -3.53
N GLY A 19 -10.61 14.45 -3.18
CA GLY A 19 -10.13 13.42 -4.08
C GLY A 19 -9.31 12.33 -3.40
N PRO A 20 -9.14 11.16 -4.06
CA PRO A 20 -8.33 10.08 -3.51
C PRO A 20 -6.85 10.44 -3.47
N TYR A 21 -6.08 9.78 -2.61
CA TYR A 21 -4.62 9.83 -2.61
C TYR A 21 -4.04 11.27 -2.59
N LYS A 22 -3.26 11.65 -3.61
CA LYS A 22 -2.61 12.96 -3.78
C LYS A 22 -3.43 13.93 -4.64
N PHE A 23 -4.65 13.57 -5.01
CA PHE A 23 -5.52 14.38 -5.87
C PHE A 23 -6.40 15.36 -5.08
N ARG A 24 -6.28 15.38 -3.75
CA ARG A 24 -6.88 16.42 -2.90
C ARG A 24 -6.35 17.80 -3.29
N GLY A 25 -7.24 18.79 -3.35
CA GLY A 25 -6.89 20.16 -3.72
C GLY A 25 -7.00 20.50 -5.21
N LEU A 26 -7.41 19.56 -6.07
CA LEU A 26 -7.90 19.91 -7.41
C LEU A 26 -9.27 20.60 -7.31
N PRO A 27 -9.61 21.54 -8.21
CA PRO A 27 -10.92 22.19 -8.20
C PRO A 27 -12.06 21.21 -8.42
N GLY A 28 -13.07 21.26 -7.55
CA GLY A 28 -14.27 20.44 -7.65
C GLY A 28 -14.09 19.01 -7.12
N MET A 29 -15.20 18.27 -7.09
CA MET A 29 -15.23 16.92 -6.54
C MET A 29 -14.80 15.89 -7.60
N ILE A 30 -13.80 15.08 -7.28
CA ILE A 30 -13.33 14.00 -8.16
C ILE A 30 -14.25 12.78 -8.07
N PHE A 31 -14.80 12.36 -9.21
CA PHE A 31 -15.62 11.16 -9.35
C PHE A 31 -14.83 9.95 -9.80
N GLU A 32 -13.84 10.15 -10.67
CA GLU A 32 -12.95 9.09 -11.10
C GLU A 32 -11.54 9.61 -11.33
N VAL A 33 -10.54 8.84 -10.92
CA VAL A 33 -9.14 9.03 -11.29
C VAL A 33 -8.57 7.70 -11.73
N SER A 34 -7.86 7.69 -12.85
CA SER A 34 -7.14 6.51 -13.30
C SER A 34 -5.80 6.84 -13.94
N ASP A 35 -4.84 5.93 -13.80
CA ASP A 35 -3.59 6.03 -14.54
C ASP A 35 -3.78 5.55 -15.98
N SER A 36 -2.91 5.99 -16.89
CA SER A 36 -3.04 5.72 -18.33
C SER A 36 -3.03 4.23 -18.69
N LYS A 37 -2.49 3.39 -17.81
CA LYS A 37 -2.46 1.92 -17.97
C LYS A 37 -3.60 1.21 -17.24
N LYS A 38 -4.49 1.94 -16.56
CA LYS A 38 -5.59 1.38 -15.74
C LYS A 38 -5.11 0.38 -14.67
N HIS A 39 -3.86 0.51 -14.23
CA HIS A 39 -3.32 -0.22 -13.08
C HIS A 39 -3.93 0.29 -11.76
N TYR A 40 -4.30 1.56 -11.72
CA TYR A 40 -4.97 2.19 -10.59
C TYR A 40 -6.21 2.92 -11.11
N VAL A 41 -7.36 2.55 -10.57
CA VAL A 41 -8.64 3.19 -10.85
C VAL A 41 -9.32 3.45 -9.51
N TYR A 42 -9.61 4.71 -9.25
CA TYR A 42 -10.36 5.16 -8.08
C TYR A 42 -11.68 5.73 -8.58
N THR A 43 -12.79 5.20 -8.07
CA THR A 43 -14.13 5.67 -8.43
C THR A 43 -14.88 6.03 -7.16
N LEU A 44 -15.54 7.18 -7.17
CA LEU A 44 -16.45 7.59 -6.11
C LEU A 44 -17.66 6.66 -6.15
N VAL A 45 -17.85 5.89 -5.07
CA VAL A 45 -18.96 4.94 -4.99
C VAL A 45 -20.21 5.62 -4.42
N LYS A 46 -20.07 6.37 -3.31
CA LYS A 46 -21.17 7.07 -2.64
C LYS A 46 -20.66 8.33 -1.94
N ASN A 47 -21.51 9.35 -1.88
CA ASN A 47 -21.36 10.50 -1.01
C ASN A 47 -22.68 10.71 -0.28
N TYR A 48 -22.62 10.79 1.05
CA TYR A 48 -23.79 11.01 1.89
C TYR A 48 -23.36 11.71 3.16
N LYS A 49 -24.26 12.52 3.69
CA LYS A 49 -24.08 13.17 4.99
C LYS A 49 -24.24 12.12 6.09
N LEU A 50 -23.29 12.05 7.01
CA LEU A 50 -23.42 11.25 8.22
C LEU A 50 -24.29 11.98 9.23
N ASN A 51 -25.12 11.24 9.96
CA ASN A 51 -25.99 11.81 10.99
C ASN A 51 -25.24 12.09 12.30
N ASP A 52 -24.15 11.35 12.54
CA ASP A 52 -23.33 11.45 13.75
C ASP A 52 -21.87 11.72 13.39
N GLU A 53 -21.18 12.47 14.25
CA GLU A 53 -19.75 12.69 14.16
C GLU A 53 -19.02 11.46 14.71
N ASN A 54 -18.40 10.67 13.83
CA ASN A 54 -17.58 9.53 14.23
C ASN A 54 -16.16 10.01 14.59
N ASP A 55 -15.65 9.64 15.76
CA ASP A 55 -14.27 9.93 16.14
C ASP A 55 -13.27 9.14 15.27
N THR A 56 -12.65 9.83 14.30
CA THR A 56 -11.66 9.25 13.41
C THR A 56 -10.23 9.35 13.92
N LYS A 57 -9.98 9.98 15.09
CA LYS A 57 -8.62 10.27 15.62
C LYS A 57 -7.72 9.04 15.72
N LYS A 58 -8.33 7.89 16.00
CA LYS A 58 -7.65 6.60 16.16
C LYS A 58 -7.34 5.88 14.86
N PHE A 59 -7.79 6.41 13.72
CA PHE A 59 -7.66 5.79 12.41
C PHE A 59 -6.99 6.69 11.36
N LEU A 60 -7.44 7.95 11.22
CA LEU A 60 -6.89 8.85 10.19
C LEU A 60 -5.52 9.41 10.58
N GLU A 61 -5.34 9.78 11.84
CA GLU A 61 -4.12 10.40 12.37
C GLU A 61 -3.18 9.38 13.00
N THR A 62 -3.73 8.26 13.47
CA THR A 62 -2.97 7.17 14.10
C THR A 62 -3.46 5.82 13.61
N HIS A 63 -2.59 4.81 13.64
CA HIS A 63 -3.01 3.42 13.46
C HIS A 63 -3.28 2.82 14.84
N TYR A 64 -4.51 2.98 15.33
CA TYR A 64 -4.94 2.52 16.67
C TYR A 64 -4.03 3.06 17.79
N GLY A 65 -3.77 4.38 17.79
CA GLY A 65 -2.93 5.04 18.79
C GLY A 65 -1.43 5.02 18.50
N LYS A 66 -0.99 4.28 17.47
CA LYS A 66 0.40 4.33 16.99
C LYS A 66 0.56 5.48 16.00
N LYS A 67 1.39 6.46 16.33
CA LYS A 67 1.73 7.55 15.43
C LYS A 67 2.58 7.03 14.25
N PRO A 68 2.38 7.58 13.03
CA PRO A 68 3.21 7.22 11.89
C PRO A 68 4.66 7.68 12.11
N ILE A 69 5.60 6.84 11.69
CA ILE A 69 7.02 7.20 11.67
C ILE A 69 7.30 7.85 10.33
N LYS A 70 7.70 9.12 10.34
CA LYS A 70 8.09 9.83 9.12
C LYS A 70 9.43 9.29 8.63
N ILE A 71 9.44 8.71 7.44
CA ILE A 71 10.63 8.21 6.76
C ILE A 71 10.72 8.79 5.34
N ASP A 72 11.91 8.82 4.77
CA ASP A 72 12.11 9.19 3.37
C ASP A 72 11.99 7.96 2.44
N TYR A 73 12.00 8.21 1.12
CA TYR A 73 11.93 7.14 0.12
C TYR A 73 13.16 6.21 0.14
N LYS A 74 14.34 6.74 0.50
CA LYS A 74 15.57 5.94 0.58
C LYS A 74 15.41 4.87 1.66
N LYS A 75 14.97 5.27 2.85
CA LYS A 75 14.74 4.37 3.97
C LYS A 75 13.58 3.42 3.71
N LEU A 76 12.50 3.88 3.07
CA LEU A 76 11.41 3.01 2.66
C LEU A 76 11.88 1.90 1.71
N ASN A 77 12.72 2.25 0.73
CA ASN A 77 13.25 1.28 -0.23
C ASN A 77 14.21 0.29 0.43
N GLU A 78 15.04 0.73 1.37
CA GLU A 78 15.88 -0.13 2.19
C GLU A 78 15.04 -1.14 2.99
N LEU A 79 13.95 -0.68 3.65
CA LEU A 79 13.06 -1.55 4.41
C LEU A 79 12.36 -2.59 3.51
N LYS A 80 11.89 -2.18 2.33
CA LYS A 80 11.31 -3.09 1.33
C LYS A 80 12.33 -4.14 0.88
N LEU A 81 13.57 -3.76 0.62
CA LEU A 81 14.62 -4.68 0.20
C LEU A 81 15.05 -5.63 1.33
N ASN A 82 15.15 -5.14 2.55
CA ASN A 82 15.43 -5.97 3.73
C ASN A 82 14.33 -7.01 3.93
N HIS A 83 13.06 -6.60 3.81
CA HIS A 83 11.93 -7.53 3.87
C HIS A 83 11.97 -8.55 2.72
N PHE A 84 12.34 -8.14 1.51
CA PHE A 84 12.50 -9.05 0.38
C PHE A 84 13.63 -10.08 0.58
N ASN A 85 14.74 -9.65 1.19
CA ASN A 85 15.89 -10.51 1.46
C ASN A 85 15.63 -11.50 2.61
N ASP A 86 14.87 -11.07 3.62
CA ASP A 86 14.56 -11.89 4.79
C ASP A 86 13.15 -11.64 5.38
N PRO A 87 12.09 -12.11 4.69
CA PRO A 87 10.71 -11.80 5.06
C PRO A 87 10.26 -12.45 6.38
N TYR A 88 10.97 -13.48 6.84
CA TYR A 88 10.66 -14.27 8.04
C TYR A 88 11.75 -14.19 9.10
N SER A 89 12.50 -13.09 9.15
CA SER A 89 13.52 -12.83 10.18
C SER A 89 12.96 -12.98 11.61
N TRP A 90 11.68 -12.63 11.82
CA TRP A 90 10.96 -12.78 13.08
C TRP A 90 10.72 -14.25 13.48
N ALA A 91 10.51 -15.14 12.50
CA ALA A 91 10.27 -16.56 12.74
C ALA A 91 11.54 -17.25 13.27
N ARG A 92 12.72 -16.85 12.77
CA ARG A 92 14.01 -17.35 13.28
C ARG A 92 14.31 -16.93 14.72
N GLN A 93 13.77 -15.79 15.15
CA GLN A 93 13.97 -15.25 16.50
C GLN A 93 12.94 -15.79 17.51
N SER A 94 11.87 -16.43 17.03
CA SER A 94 10.75 -16.87 17.85
C SER A 94 10.85 -18.36 18.19
N LYS A 95 10.56 -18.74 19.45
CA LYS A 95 10.55 -20.15 19.88
C LYS A 95 9.41 -20.97 19.26
N LYS A 96 8.29 -20.32 18.92
CA LYS A 96 7.13 -20.91 18.25
C LYS A 96 6.60 -19.91 17.24
N TRP A 97 6.33 -20.37 16.03
CA TRP A 97 5.74 -19.58 14.96
C TRP A 97 4.92 -20.47 14.05
N SER A 98 3.94 -19.89 13.38
CA SER A 98 3.18 -20.57 12.33
C SER A 98 2.71 -19.54 11.31
N VAL A 99 2.83 -19.86 10.03
CA VAL A 99 2.32 -19.05 8.92
C VAL A 99 1.30 -19.89 8.16
N ASN A 100 0.09 -19.37 7.97
CA ASN A 100 -0.90 -19.98 7.11
C ASN A 100 -0.87 -19.30 5.73
N MET A 101 -0.63 -20.07 4.68
CA MET A 101 -0.80 -19.62 3.30
C MET A 101 -1.76 -20.54 2.58
N ASN A 102 -2.90 -20.00 2.15
CA ASN A 102 -3.92 -20.72 1.38
C ASN A 102 -4.34 -22.07 1.99
N GLY A 103 -4.41 -22.15 3.33
CA GLY A 103 -4.80 -23.38 4.04
C GLY A 103 -3.63 -24.31 4.39
N VAL A 104 -2.42 -24.04 3.89
CA VAL A 104 -1.20 -24.77 4.28
C VAL A 104 -0.55 -24.07 5.47
N ILE A 105 -0.27 -24.82 6.53
CA ILE A 105 0.42 -24.33 7.73
C ILE A 105 1.90 -24.67 7.64
N TYR A 106 2.73 -23.66 7.86
CA TYR A 106 4.18 -23.76 7.95
C TYR A 106 4.61 -23.36 9.37
N ASP A 107 5.37 -24.21 10.04
CA ASP A 107 5.78 -24.03 11.43
C ASP A 107 7.20 -24.58 11.73
N LYS A 108 7.91 -25.09 10.71
CA LYS A 108 9.24 -25.67 10.85
C LYS A 108 10.33 -24.80 10.20
N PRO A 109 11.50 -24.61 10.84
CA PRO A 109 12.59 -23.79 10.30
C PRO A 109 13.03 -24.16 8.88
N GLU A 110 13.00 -25.44 8.52
CA GLU A 110 13.42 -25.93 7.19
C GLU A 110 12.51 -25.42 6.07
N GLN A 111 11.27 -25.04 6.40
CA GLN A 111 10.28 -24.51 5.46
C GLN A 111 10.49 -23.01 5.16
N LEU A 112 11.31 -22.32 5.95
CA LEU A 112 11.52 -20.88 5.81
C LEU A 112 12.12 -20.50 4.46
N GLU A 113 12.98 -21.35 3.88
CA GLU A 113 13.56 -21.10 2.56
C GLU A 113 12.53 -21.23 1.43
N GLU A 114 11.57 -22.16 1.56
CA GLU A 114 10.46 -22.27 0.62
C GLU A 114 9.54 -21.05 0.74
N LEU A 115 9.14 -20.70 1.96
CA LEU A 115 8.32 -19.52 2.25
C LEU A 115 8.97 -18.25 1.71
N LYS A 116 10.28 -18.08 1.92
CA LYS A 116 11.04 -16.95 1.38
C LYS A 116 10.93 -16.89 -0.15
N LYS A 117 11.09 -18.01 -0.86
CA LYS A 117 10.97 -18.06 -2.33
C LYS A 117 9.55 -17.69 -2.80
N ILE A 118 8.53 -18.19 -2.10
CA ILE A 118 7.12 -17.86 -2.38
C ILE A 118 6.89 -16.35 -2.22
N GLU A 119 7.34 -15.79 -1.10
CA GLU A 119 7.16 -14.38 -0.79
C GLU A 119 7.94 -13.47 -1.76
N GLN A 120 9.19 -13.80 -2.09
CA GLN A 120 9.96 -13.08 -3.11
C GLN A 120 9.28 -13.11 -4.48
N LYS A 121 8.73 -14.25 -4.90
CA LYS A 121 7.95 -14.34 -6.14
C LYS A 121 6.69 -13.47 -6.07
N ARG A 122 5.99 -13.47 -4.94
CA ARG A 122 4.80 -12.63 -4.72
C ARG A 122 5.14 -11.14 -4.80
N LEU A 123 6.23 -10.71 -4.16
CA LEU A 123 6.69 -9.33 -4.15
C LEU A 123 7.08 -8.85 -5.56
N ARG A 124 7.82 -9.67 -6.33
CA ARG A 124 8.13 -9.37 -7.75
C ARG A 124 6.86 -9.27 -8.59
N ASN A 125 5.95 -10.24 -8.49
CA ASN A 125 4.72 -10.27 -9.27
C ASN A 125 3.75 -9.11 -8.97
N ARG A 126 3.83 -8.55 -7.76
CA ARG A 126 3.00 -7.42 -7.31
C ARG A 126 3.74 -6.08 -7.39
N ALA A 127 4.95 -6.05 -7.92
CA ALA A 127 5.75 -4.83 -8.05
C ALA A 127 5.09 -3.87 -9.06
N ASN A 128 4.29 -2.94 -8.55
CA ASN A 128 3.58 -1.94 -9.32
C ASN A 128 3.48 -0.66 -8.50
N ASP A 129 4.60 -0.12 -8.02
CA ASP A 129 4.60 1.05 -7.14
C ASP A 129 3.87 2.26 -7.78
N ILE A 130 3.00 2.92 -7.02
CA ILE A 130 2.23 4.08 -7.51
C ILE A 130 3.14 5.25 -7.91
N GLU A 131 4.25 5.46 -7.20
CA GLU A 131 5.32 6.41 -7.54
C GLU A 131 6.46 5.69 -8.25
N LEU A 132 6.38 5.58 -9.58
CA LEU A 132 7.32 4.77 -10.37
C LEU A 132 8.78 5.26 -10.27
N ASN A 133 9.01 6.55 -10.07
CA ASN A 133 10.36 7.11 -9.89
C ASN A 133 11.02 6.72 -8.55
N HIS A 134 10.25 6.17 -7.61
CA HIS A 134 10.73 5.64 -6.33
C HIS A 134 10.54 4.13 -6.23
N ALA A 135 10.17 3.46 -7.34
CA ALA A 135 9.91 2.04 -7.36
C ALA A 135 11.13 1.23 -6.94
N VAL A 136 10.92 0.21 -6.11
CA VAL A 136 11.98 -0.72 -5.74
C VAL A 136 12.14 -1.76 -6.85
N SER A 137 13.34 -1.87 -7.39
CA SER A 137 13.72 -3.00 -8.22
C SER A 137 14.14 -4.15 -7.33
N TYR A 138 13.36 -5.22 -7.34
CA TYR A 138 13.74 -6.46 -6.65
C TYR A 138 14.68 -7.25 -7.57
N PRO A 139 15.85 -7.70 -7.09
CA PRO A 139 16.80 -8.42 -7.93
C PRO A 139 16.18 -9.72 -8.46
N ASP A 140 16.49 -10.06 -9.71
CA ASP A 140 16.21 -11.38 -10.26
C ASP A 140 17.11 -12.43 -9.60
N LYS A 141 16.77 -13.71 -9.80
CA LYS A 141 17.57 -14.82 -9.27
C LYS A 141 18.85 -15.00 -10.07
#